data_AF-A0A924U4I3-F1
#
_entry.id   AF-A0A924U4I3-F1
#
_cell.length_a   1.000
_cell.length_b   1.000
_cell.length_c   1.000
_cell.angle_alpha   90.00
_cell.angle_beta   90.00
_cell.angle_gamma   90.00
#
_symmetry.space_group_name_H-M   'P 1'
#
loop_
_entity.id
_entity.type
_entity.pdbx_description
1 polymer ?
#
loop_
_entity_poly.entity_id
_entity_poly.type
_entity_poly.pdbx_seq_one_letter_code
_entity_poly.pdbx_strand_id
1 'polypeptide(L)'
;NDAGTQYRSGIYFHDATQQAVAREVLAEVNAHHGGRAVTEWLPEQNYPRAESYHQHYFANHPNQGYCAMVVAPKLGKFRTTFASKVQPT
;
A
#
# COMPACT_ATOMS: atom_id res chain seq x y z
N ASN A 1 12.73 1.82 9.25
CA ASN A 1 12.79 3.18 9.85
C ASN A 1 12.73 4.21 8.74
N ASP A 2 11.79 4.04 7.82
CA ASP A 2 11.76 4.79 6.57
C ASP A 2 11.08 6.15 6.84
N ALA A 3 11.76 7.25 6.49
CA ALA A 3 11.35 8.61 6.85
C ALA A 3 11.59 9.60 5.71
N GLY A 4 10.67 10.54 5.54
CA GLY A 4 10.65 11.52 4.45
C GLY A 4 9.33 11.53 3.67
N THR A 5 9.08 12.59 2.91
CA THR A 5 7.82 12.80 2.17
C THR A 5 7.60 11.75 1.09
N GLN A 6 8.66 11.10 0.59
CA GLN A 6 8.60 9.96 -0.33
C GLN A 6 7.96 8.70 0.29
N TYR A 7 7.80 8.65 1.61
CA TYR A 7 7.14 7.56 2.34
C TYR A 7 5.78 7.95 2.93
N ARG A 8 5.23 9.12 2.56
CA ARG A 8 3.91 9.54 3.03
C ARG A 8 2.81 8.57 2.58
N SER A 9 1.78 8.41 3.40
CA SER A 9 0.60 7.61 3.06
C SER A 9 -0.28 8.38 2.07
N GLY A 10 -0.71 7.73 0.98
CA GLY A 10 -1.59 8.35 -0.01
C GLY A 10 -2.42 7.36 -0.80
N ILE A 11 -3.59 7.81 -1.25
CA ILE A 11 -4.46 7.14 -2.21
C ILE A 11 -4.64 8.07 -3.40
N TYR A 12 -4.19 7.61 -4.57
CA TYR A 12 -4.32 8.35 -5.84
C TYR A 12 -5.32 7.65 -6.74
N PHE A 13 -6.43 8.32 -7.08
CA PHE A 13 -7.52 7.75 -7.86
C PHE A 13 -7.51 8.21 -9.31
N HIS A 14 -7.98 7.36 -10.22
CA HIS A 14 -8.06 7.65 -11.66
C HIS A 14 -9.46 8.05 -12.13
N ASP A 15 -10.50 7.68 -11.38
CA ASP A 15 -11.89 7.92 -11.76
C ASP A 15 -12.81 8.15 -10.55
N ALA A 16 -14.05 8.55 -10.81
CA ALA A 16 -15.05 8.85 -9.79
C ALA A 16 -15.44 7.62 -8.94
N THR A 17 -15.38 6.41 -9.49
CA THR A 17 -15.68 5.18 -8.77
C THR A 17 -14.60 4.89 -7.74
N GLN A 18 -13.32 4.96 -8.13
CA GLN A 18 -12.19 4.84 -7.22
C GLN A 18 -12.19 5.96 -6.17
N GLN A 19 -12.53 7.19 -6.58
CA GLN A 19 -12.67 8.32 -5.68
C GLN A 19 -13.71 8.02 -4.58
N ALA A 20 -14.90 7.54 -4.94
CA ALA A 20 -15.96 7.22 -3.99
C ALA A 20 -15.54 6.11 -3.00
N VAL A 21 -14.93 5.03 -3.50
CA VAL A 21 -14.43 3.92 -2.66
C VAL A 21 -13.35 4.39 -1.70
N ALA A 22 -12.37 5.18 -2.19
CA ALA A 22 -11.30 5.71 -1.35
C ALA A 22 -11.83 6.60 -0.22
N ARG A 23 -12.85 7.43 -0.49
CA ARG A 23 -13.50 8.26 0.52
C ARG A 23 -14.19 7.44 1.60
N GLU A 24 -14.93 6.41 1.20
CA GLU A 24 -15.64 5.50 2.12
C GLU A 24 -14.65 4.78 3.04
N VAL A 25 -13.64 4.13 2.46
CA VAL A 25 -12.61 3.41 3.22
C VAL A 25 -11.83 4.35 4.15
N LEU A 26 -11.49 5.57 3.70
CA LEU A 26 -10.80 6.53 4.54
C LEU A 26 -11.65 6.95 5.74
N ALA A 27 -12.96 7.13 5.57
CA ALA A 27 -13.87 7.43 6.67
C ALA A 27 -13.92 6.28 7.69
N GLU A 28 -14.03 5.03 7.23
CA GLU A 28 -14.00 3.85 8.09
C GLU A 28 -12.68 3.75 8.87
N VAL A 29 -11.55 3.84 8.17
CA VAL A 29 -10.21 3.78 8.77
C VAL A 29 -10.02 4.90 9.77
N ASN A 30 -10.42 6.12 9.42
CA ASN A 30 -10.27 7.27 10.30
C ASN A 30 -11.11 7.11 11.58
N ALA A 31 -12.33 6.58 11.48
CA ALA A 31 -13.15 6.25 12.64
C ALA A 31 -12.47 5.21 13.55
N HIS A 32 -11.92 4.14 12.97
CA HIS A 32 -11.19 3.11 13.72
C HIS A 32 -9.92 3.64 14.40
N HIS A 33 -9.32 4.70 13.86
CA HIS A 33 -8.11 5.33 14.41
C HIS A 33 -8.37 6.58 15.27
N GLY A 34 -9.63 6.89 15.55
CA GLY A 34 -10.02 8.04 16.38
C GLY A 34 -9.74 9.39 15.72
N GLY A 35 -9.95 9.49 14.41
CA GLY A 35 -9.79 10.75 13.66
C GLY A 35 -8.34 11.10 13.29
N ARG A 36 -7.40 10.16 13.43
CA ARG A 36 -5.95 10.40 13.28
C ARG A 36 -5.33 9.86 11.99
N ALA A 37 -6.13 9.39 11.03
CA ALA A 37 -5.60 8.96 9.73
C ALA A 37 -5.05 10.20 8.98
N VAL A 38 -3.80 10.12 8.52
CA VAL A 38 -3.10 11.21 7.80
C VAL A 38 -2.91 10.92 6.31
N THR A 39 -3.59 9.90 5.80
CA THR A 39 -3.51 9.49 4.38
C THR A 39 -4.07 10.58 3.48
N GLU A 40 -3.27 11.06 2.52
CA GLU A 40 -3.78 11.99 1.51
C GLU A 40 -4.67 11.27 0.48
N TRP A 41 -5.60 12.01 -0.11
CA TRP A 41 -6.55 11.47 -1.09
C TRP A 41 -6.73 12.50 -2.22
N LEU A 42 -6.13 12.22 -3.37
CA LEU A 42 -6.01 13.16 -4.49
C LEU A 42 -6.15 12.40 -5.83
N PRO A 43 -6.55 13.09 -6.93
CA PRO A 43 -6.45 12.48 -8.25
C PRO A 43 -5.00 12.17 -8.60
N GLU A 44 -4.76 11.08 -9.32
CA GLU A 44 -3.44 10.79 -9.88
C GLU A 44 -3.03 11.90 -10.85
N GLN A 45 -1.78 12.36 -10.74
CA GLN A 45 -1.25 13.46 -11.57
C GLN A 45 -0.10 12.97 -12.45
N ASN A 46 0.93 12.36 -11.82
CA ASN A 46 2.08 11.80 -12.49
C ASN A 46 2.56 10.54 -11.75
N TYR A 47 2.77 9.46 -12.49
CA TYR A 47 3.34 8.20 -11.97
C TYR A 47 4.57 7.77 -12.80
N PRO A 48 5.74 8.39 -12.60
CA PRO A 48 6.96 7.96 -13.28
C PRO A 48 7.37 6.57 -12.81
N ARG A 49 7.63 5.69 -13.78
CA ARG A 49 8.09 4.33 -13.50
C ARG A 49 9.49 4.38 -12.86
N ALA A 50 9.66 3.74 -11.70
CA ALA A 50 10.96 3.55 -11.09
C ALA A 50 11.88 2.66 -11.96
N GLU A 51 13.19 2.75 -11.75
CA GLU A 51 14.20 2.02 -12.50
C GLU A 51 13.97 0.50 -12.49
N SER A 52 14.51 -0.18 -13.50
CA SER A 52 14.28 -1.61 -13.71
C SER A 52 14.66 -2.47 -12.50
N TYR A 53 15.72 -2.11 -11.78
CA TYR A 53 16.18 -2.84 -10.60
C TYR A 53 15.25 -2.70 -9.38
N HIS A 54 14.34 -1.72 -9.36
CA HIS A 54 13.31 -1.59 -8.32
C HIS A 54 12.07 -2.46 -8.60
N GLN A 55 11.90 -2.93 -9.84
CA GLN A 55 10.74 -3.72 -10.23
C GLN A 55 10.85 -5.14 -9.68
N HIS A 56 9.76 -5.65 -9.13
CA HIS A 56 9.70 -6.99 -8.50
C HIS A 56 10.79 -7.23 -7.43
N TYR A 57 11.25 -6.18 -6.75
CA TYR A 57 12.39 -6.24 -5.84
C TYR A 57 12.28 -7.35 -4.79
N PHE A 58 11.13 -7.49 -4.13
CA PHE A 58 10.91 -8.55 -3.15
C PHE A 58 11.01 -9.96 -3.75
N ALA A 59 10.46 -10.16 -4.95
CA ALA A 59 10.49 -11.47 -5.62
C ALA A 59 11.91 -11.84 -6.07
N ASN A 60 12.71 -10.86 -6.50
CA ASN A 60 14.09 -11.06 -6.94
C ASN A 60 15.09 -11.12 -5.78
N HIS A 61 14.78 -10.52 -4.62
CA HIS A 61 15.65 -10.44 -3.46
C HIS A 61 14.95 -10.82 -2.15
N PRO A 62 14.29 -12.01 -2.07
CA PRO A 62 13.46 -12.36 -0.93
C PRO A 62 14.24 -12.45 0.39
N ASN A 63 15.53 -12.81 0.30
CA ASN A 63 16.43 -13.00 1.45
C ASN A 63 17.14 -11.70 1.87
N GLN A 64 16.90 -10.57 1.18
CA GLN A 64 17.44 -9.28 1.61
C GLN A 64 16.84 -8.93 2.98
N GLY A 65 17.65 -8.44 3.93
CA GLY A 65 17.25 -8.28 5.33
C GLY A 65 15.94 -7.52 5.55
N TYR A 66 15.71 -6.40 4.85
CA TYR A 66 14.45 -5.67 4.85
C TYR A 66 13.29 -6.50 4.28
N CYS A 67 13.52 -7.23 3.19
CA CYS A 67 12.51 -8.11 2.60
C CYS A 67 12.09 -9.21 3.59
N ALA A 68 13.06 -9.91 4.18
CA ALA A 68 12.81 -10.99 5.13
C ALA A 68 12.15 -10.50 6.43
N MET A 69 12.59 -9.35 6.96
CA MET A 69 12.15 -8.86 8.28
C MET A 69 10.91 -7.96 8.24
N VAL A 70 10.65 -7.28 7.12
CA VAL A 70 9.57 -6.29 7.00
C VAL A 70 8.50 -6.71 6.00
N VAL A 71 8.89 -7.14 4.80
CA VAL A 71 7.94 -7.42 3.71
C VAL A 71 7.29 -8.78 3.87
N ALA A 72 8.08 -9.84 4.10
CA ALA A 72 7.56 -11.21 4.19
C ALA A 72 6.50 -11.39 5.31
N PRO A 73 6.68 -10.87 6.53
CA PRO A 73 5.64 -10.96 7.57
C PRO A 73 4.35 -10.21 7.20
N LYS A 74 4.45 -9.05 6.53
CA LYS A 74 3.29 -8.29 6.05
C LYS A 74 2.52 -9.06 4.97
N LEU A 75 3.23 -9.71 4.05
CA LEU A 75 2.63 -10.54 3.01
C LEU A 75 1.95 -11.77 3.59
N GLY A 76 2.58 -12.42 4.57
CA GLY A 76 1.97 -13.53 5.32
C GLY A 76 0.67 -13.12 6.00
N LYS A 77 0.67 -12.00 6.73
CA LYS A 77 -0.54 -11.43 7.35
C LYS A 77 -1.63 -11.15 6.31
N PHE A 78 -1.28 -10.51 5.19
CA PHE A 78 -2.23 -10.21 4.12
C PHE A 78 -2.88 -11.48 3.57
N ARG A 79 -2.09 -12.51 3.22
CA ARG A 79 -2.59 -13.78 2.70
C ARG A 79 -3.54 -14.47 3.68
N THR A 80 -3.23 -14.45 4.97
CA THR A 80 -4.10 -15.03 6.00
C THR A 80 -5.39 -14.22 6.17
N THR A 81 -5.31 -12.89 6.28
CA THR A 81 -6.48 -12.02 6.48
C THR A 81 -7.44 -12.07 5.29
N PHE A 82 -6.92 -12.17 4.08
CA PHE A 82 -7.70 -12.11 2.84
C PHE A 82 -7.73 -13.44 2.10
N ALA A 83 -7.59 -14.58 2.80
CA ALA A 83 -7.47 -15.90 2.17
C ALA A 83 -8.59 -16.21 1.16
N SER A 84 -9.81 -15.73 1.38
CA SER A 84 -10.95 -15.92 0.46
C SER A 84 -10.95 -15.00 -0.76
N LYS A 85 -10.08 -13.98 -0.80
CA LYS A 85 -10.00 -12.95 -1.85
C LYS A 85 -8.70 -13.00 -2.64
N VAL A 86 -7.74 -13.82 -2.23
CA VAL A 86 -6.46 -13.98 -2.90
C VAL A 86 -6.54 -15.19 -3.83
N GLN A 87 -6.07 -15.02 -5.08
CA GLN A 87 -5.95 -16.16 -6.00
C GLN A 87 -4.95 -17.18 -5.44
N PRO A 88 -5.22 -18.49 -5.57
CA PRO A 88 -4.25 -19.51 -5.18
C PRO A 88 -2.95 -19.30 -5.96
N THR A 89 -1.83 -19.31 -5.26
CA THR A 89 -0.47 -19.25 -5.81
C THR A 89 -0.05 -20.58 -6.40
#